data_AF-A0A5C5RN17-F1
#
_entry.id   AF-A0A5C5RN17-F1
#
_cell.length_a   1.000
_cell.length_b   1.000
_cell.length_c   1.000
_cell.angle_alpha   90.00
_cell.angle_beta   90.00
_cell.angle_gamma   90.00
#
_symmetry.space_group_name_H-M   'P 1'
#
loop_
_entity.id
_entity.type
_entity.pdbx_description
1 polymer ?
#
loop_
_entity_poly.entity_id
_entity_poly.type
_entity_poly.pdbx_seq_one_letter_code
_entity_poly.pdbx_strand_id
1 'polypeptide(L)' 'MSANLKHGTLVRIGNGRKVYRIAKRLPTGRGPVGADHVLPVVYVLAADADHPDAAKRLPDGLRRFRIDELTVVTK' A
#
# COMPACT_ATOMS: atom_id res chain seq x y z
N MET A 1 -13.69 -5.14 -6.99
CA MET A 1 -13.79 -4.47 -5.67
C MET A 1 -12.58 -3.57 -5.49
N SER A 2 -12.75 -2.25 -5.57
CA SER A 2 -11.67 -1.29 -5.37
C SER A 2 -11.42 -1.12 -3.86
N ALA A 3 -10.69 -2.05 -3.24
CA ALA A 3 -10.44 -2.00 -1.80
C ALA A 3 -9.60 -0.77 -1.43
N ASN A 4 -10.22 0.21 -0.79
CA ASN A 4 -9.53 1.41 -0.32
C ASN A 4 -8.77 1.07 0.97
N LEU A 5 -7.48 0.78 0.84
CA LEU A 5 -6.66 0.32 1.96
C LEU A 5 -6.25 1.51 2.83
N LYS A 6 -6.42 1.38 4.15
CA LYS A 6 -6.15 2.47 5.09
C LYS A 6 -4.68 2.50 5.48
N HIS A 7 -4.25 3.66 5.98
CA HIS A 7 -2.98 3.74 6.70
C HIS A 7 -2.97 2.67 7.80
N GLY A 8 -1.85 1.97 7.89
CA GLY A 8 -1.64 0.97 8.90
C GLY A 8 -2.13 -0.44 8.56
N THR A 9 -2.82 -0.63 7.42
CA THR A 9 -3.19 -1.96 6.94
C THR A 9 -1.94 -2.77 6.57
N LEU A 10 -1.93 -4.04 6.96
CA LEU A 10 -0.87 -4.99 6.61
C LEU A 10 -1.13 -5.58 5.22
N VAL A 11 -0.10 -5.56 4.40
CA VAL A 11 -0.15 -6.01 3.01
C VAL A 11 1.13 -6.76 2.63
N ARG A 12 1.00 -7.61 1.62
CA ARG A 12 2.11 -8.26 0.91
C ARG A 12 2.19 -7.70 -0.50
N ILE A 13 3.40 -7.62 -1.04
CA ILE A 13 3.62 -7.23 -2.43
C ILE A 13 3.56 -8.51 -3.29
N GLY A 14 2.55 -8.61 -4.16
CA GLY A 14 2.27 -9.80 -4.96
C GLY A 14 2.19 -11.08 -4.11
N ASN A 15 2.98 -12.08 -4.49
CA ASN A 15 3.14 -13.36 -3.76
C ASN A 15 4.32 -13.35 -2.78
N GLY A 16 4.83 -12.17 -2.42
CA GLY A 16 5.93 -12.03 -1.47
C GLY A 16 5.55 -12.54 -0.07
N ARG A 17 6.49 -13.19 0.62
CA ARG A 17 6.28 -13.68 2.00
C ARG A 17 6.30 -12.55 3.04
N LYS A 18 7.08 -11.50 2.75
CA LYS A 18 7.28 -10.37 3.66
C LYS A 18 6.03 -9.51 3.76
N VAL A 19 5.68 -9.17 4.99
CA VAL A 19 4.58 -8.27 5.29
C VAL A 19 5.11 -6.84 5.40
N TYR A 20 4.30 -5.91 4.92
CA TYR A 20 4.54 -4.49 4.97
C TYR A 20 3.29 -3.78 5.48
N ARG A 21 3.44 -2.55 5.95
CA ARG A 21 2.33 -1.73 6.40
C ARG A 21 2.15 -0.53 5.51
N ILE A 22 0.90 -0.13 5.25
CA ILE A 22 0.64 1.08 4.47
C ILE A 22 1.03 2.30 5.30
N ALA A 23 2.05 3.02 4.85
CA ALA A 23 2.54 4.24 5.45
C ALA A 23 1.81 5.47 4.94
N LYS A 24 1.58 5.56 3.63
CA LYS A 24 0.86 6.70 3.02
C LYS A 24 0.03 6.24 1.84
N ARG A 25 -1.12 6.90 1.66
CA ARG A 25 -1.99 6.78 0.49
C ARG A 25 -1.86 8.08 -0.31
N LEU A 26 -1.51 7.99 -1.58
CA LEU A 26 -1.31 9.13 -2.46
C LEU A 26 -2.17 8.97 -3.72
N PRO A 27 -2.98 9.97 -4.11
CA PRO A 27 -3.60 9.96 -5.43
C PRO A 27 -2.51 10.08 -6.51
N THR A 28 -2.59 9.24 -7.54
CA THR A 28 -1.63 9.22 -8.66
C THR A 28 -1.97 10.23 -9.75
N GLY A 29 -3.15 10.86 -9.69
CA GLY A 29 -3.60 11.84 -10.66
C GLY A 29 -3.69 13.25 -10.07
N ARG A 30 -3.44 14.25 -10.92
CA ARG A 30 -3.89 15.62 -10.73
C ARG A 30 -5.28 15.71 -11.37
N GLY A 31 -6.28 15.12 -10.72
CA GLY A 31 -7.67 15.27 -11.16
C GLY A 31 -8.14 16.69 -10.90
N PRO A 32 -9.03 17.27 -11.72
CA PRO A 32 -9.67 18.53 -11.39
C PRO A 32 -10.35 18.39 -10.00
N VAL A 33 -10.13 19.39 -9.14
CA VAL A 33 -10.76 19.47 -7.82
C VAL A 33 -12.28 19.50 -8.05
N GLY A 34 -12.99 18.42 -7.69
CA GLY A 34 -14.44 18.32 -7.82
C GLY A 34 -14.96 17.27 -8.81
N ALA A 35 -14.09 16.53 -9.50
CA ALA A 35 -14.54 15.38 -10.27
C ALA A 35 -14.77 14.16 -9.36
N ASP A 36 -15.97 13.56 -9.45
CA ASP A 36 -16.34 12.26 -8.88
C ASP A 36 -15.55 11.07 -9.49
N HIS A 37 -14.45 11.35 -10.19
CA HIS A 37 -13.58 10.31 -10.72
C HIS A 37 -12.71 9.77 -9.59
N VAL A 38 -12.88 8.48 -9.27
CA VAL A 38 -11.97 7.71 -8.41
C VAL A 38 -10.60 7.71 -9.07
N LEU A 39 -9.76 8.67 -8.71
CA LEU A 39 -8.40 8.75 -9.21
C LEU A 39 -7.65 7.48 -8.82
N PRO A 40 -6.77 6.96 -9.70
CA PRO A 40 -5.90 5.86 -9.32
C PRO A 40 -5.13 6.28 -8.07
N VAL A 41 -5.05 5.38 -7.09
CA VAL A 41 -4.35 5.59 -5.82
C VAL A 41 -3.12 4.71 -5.81
N VAL A 42 -2.02 5.27 -5.33
CA VAL A 42 -0.82 4.51 -4.99
C VAL A 42 -0.57 4.54 -3.50
N TYR A 43 0.03 3.46 -3.02
CA TYR A 43 0.33 3.24 -1.62
C TYR A 43 1.85 3.20 -1.44
N VAL A 44 2.31 3.90 -0.41
CA VAL A 44 3.68 3.83 0.08
C VAL A 44 3.67 2.89 1.27
N LEU A 45 4.59 1.92 1.25
CA LEU A 45 4.70 0.91 2.29
C LEU A 45 5.86 1.25 3.23
N ALA A 46 5.72 0.82 4.49
CA ALA A 46 6.77 0.84 5.49
C ALA A 46 7.02 -0.59 5.99
N ALA A 47 8.23 -0.80 6.47
CA ALA A 47 8.55 -1.91 7.35
C ALA A 47 7.68 -1.77 8.61
N ASP A 48 6.96 -2.83 8.96
CA ASP A 48 6.30 -2.87 10.26
C ASP A 48 7.28 -3.42 11.28
N ALA A 49 7.41 -2.81 12.46
CA ALA A 49 8.31 -3.33 13.49
C ALA A 49 7.66 -4.46 14.31
N ASP A 50 6.32 -4.54 14.28
CA ASP A 50 5.52 -5.33 15.23
C ASP A 50 5.00 -6.66 14.65
N HIS A 51 5.40 -7.05 13.43
CA HIS A 51 5.00 -8.33 12.82
C HIS A 51 6.22 -9.25 12.60
N PRO A 52 6.17 -10.56 12.96
CA PRO A 52 7.31 -11.47 12.84
C PRO A 52 7.80 -11.64 11.39
N ASP A 53 6.88 -11.66 10.43
CA ASP A 53 7.19 -11.68 8.99
C ASP A 53 7.42 -10.29 8.36
N ALA A 54 7.52 -9.23 9.17
CA ALA A 54 7.72 -7.91 8.62
C ALA A 54 9.09 -7.78 7.95
N ALA A 55 9.11 -7.08 6.83
CA ALA A 55 10.37 -6.73 6.21
C ALA A 55 11.18 -5.81 7.14
N LYS A 56 12.35 -6.25 7.62
CA LYS A 56 13.28 -5.41 8.41
C LYS A 56 13.75 -4.15 7.67
N ARG A 57 13.74 -4.18 6.33
CA ARG A 57 14.00 -3.04 5.43
C ARG A 57 13.14 -3.20 4.19
N LEU A 58 12.55 -2.10 3.70
CA LEU A 58 12.01 -2.07 2.35
C LEU A 58 13.19 -2.13 1.36
N PRO A 59 13.23 -3.08 0.41
CA PRO A 59 14.20 -3.01 -0.69
C PRO A 59 13.95 -1.77 -1.57
N ASP A 60 12.69 -1.32 -1.66
CA ASP A 60 12.26 -0.19 -2.49
C ASP A 60 11.57 0.88 -1.64
N GLY A 61 12.26 1.48 -0.67
CA GLY A 61 11.72 2.36 0.38
C GLY A 61 10.86 3.57 -0.05
N LEU A 62 10.81 3.89 -1.34
CA LEU A 62 10.04 4.98 -1.94
C LEU A 62 9.16 4.54 -3.11
N ARG A 63 9.09 3.24 -3.39
CA ARG A 63 8.27 2.73 -4.49
C ARG A 63 6.79 2.83 -4.12
N ARG A 64 6.04 3.25 -5.13
CA ARG A 64 4.60 3.46 -5.08
C ARG A 64 3.94 2.21 -5.66
N PHE A 65 3.11 1.56 -4.87
CA PHE A 65 2.43 0.32 -5.25
C PHE A 65 0.97 0.59 -5.56
N ARG A 66 0.44 -0.07 -6.60
CA ARG A 66 -0.99 -0.07 -6.87
C ARG A 66 -1.71 -1.11 -6.03
N ILE A 67 -3.02 -0.96 -5.87
CA ILE A 67 -3.84 -1.94 -5.17
C ILE A 67 -3.70 -3.36 -5.76
N ASP A 68 -3.61 -3.48 -7.08
CA ASP A 68 -3.50 -4.77 -7.78
C ASP A 68 -2.17 -5.49 -7.50
N GLU A 69 -1.16 -4.75 -7.03
CA GLU A 69 0.13 -5.30 -6.62
C GLU A 69 0.15 -5.69 -5.13
N LEU A 70 -0.92 -5.39 -4.39
CA LEU A 70 -0.98 -5.55 -2.95
C LEU A 70 -2.03 -6.58 -2.54
N THR A 71 -1.58 -7.56 -1.77
CA THR A 71 -2.44 -8.57 -1.16
C THR A 71 -2.64 -8.21 0.31
N VAL A 72 -3.89 -7.98 0.73
CA VAL A 72 -4.20 -7.67 2.13
C VAL A 72 -3.89 -8.88 3.00
N VAL A 73 -3.20 -8.65 4.11
CA VAL A 73 -2.98 -9.65 5.15
C VAL A 73 -3.99 -9.37 6.25
N THR A 74 -5.06 -10.15 6.28
CA THR A 74 -5.95 -10.23 7.45
C THR A 74 -5.23 -11.07 8.49
N LYS A 75 -4.92 -10.44 9.63
CA LYS A 75 -4.39 -11.13 10.82
C LYS A 75 -5.50 -11.98 11.44
#